data_AF-A0A352XYW6-F1
#
_entry.id   AF-A0A352XYW6-F1
#
_cell.length_a   1.000
_cell.length_b   1.000
_cell.length_c   1.000
_cell.angle_alpha   90.00
_cell.angle_beta   90.00
_cell.angle_gamma   90.00
#
_symmetry.space_group_name_H-M   'P 1'
#
loop_
_entity.id
_entity.type
_entity.pdbx_description
1 polymer ?
#
loop_
_entity_poly.entity_id
_entity_poly.type
_entity_poly.pdbx_seq_one_letter_code
_entity_poly.pdbx_strand_id
1 'polypeptide(L)'
;ASDACKKANKPEIKMVVLQDQTAVIQLLANQRVVATYQDSPVTDYFNKQHPGKFAVGGAVINAGLEGIVIRKGDTKMFNAVKSAFDKLKADGTYK
;
A
#
# COMPACT_ATOMS: atom_id res chain seq x y z
N ALA A 1 -3.60 -9.66 -13.67
CA ALA A 1 -4.75 -8.78 -14.02
C ALA A 1 -4.97 -8.71 -15.53
N SER A 2 -3.97 -8.35 -16.35
CA SER A 2 -4.11 -8.26 -17.82
C SER A 2 -4.59 -9.56 -18.49
N ASP A 3 -4.08 -10.73 -18.08
CA ASP A 3 -4.49 -12.02 -18.66
C ASP A 3 -5.98 -12.32 -18.49
N ALA A 4 -6.58 -11.91 -17.37
CA ALA A 4 -8.02 -12.07 -17.14
C ALA A 4 -8.83 -11.17 -18.09
N CYS A 5 -8.37 -9.94 -18.36
CA CYS A 5 -8.99 -9.06 -19.35
C CYS A 5 -8.91 -9.67 -20.76
N LYS A 6 -7.75 -10.19 -21.15
CA LYS A 6 -7.56 -10.85 -22.45
C LYS A 6 -8.49 -12.07 -22.60
N LYS A 7 -8.56 -12.94 -21.59
CA LYS A 7 -9.48 -14.08 -21.55
C LYS A 7 -10.96 -13.67 -21.64
N ALA A 8 -11.30 -12.48 -21.15
CA ALA A 8 -12.63 -11.91 -21.20
C ALA A 8 -12.89 -11.03 -22.44
N ASN A 9 -12.03 -11.07 -23.47
CA ASN A 9 -12.11 -10.22 -24.67
C ASN A 9 -12.19 -8.70 -24.36
N LYS A 10 -11.52 -8.27 -23.29
CA LYS A 10 -11.38 -6.85 -22.91
C LYS A 10 -9.99 -6.34 -23.28
N PRO A 11 -9.83 -5.01 -23.48
CA PRO A 11 -8.52 -4.41 -23.70
C PRO A 11 -7.51 -4.77 -22.60
N GLU A 12 -6.25 -4.93 -22.99
CA GLU A 12 -5.14 -5.13 -22.05
C GLU A 12 -4.94 -3.90 -21.15
N ILE A 13 -4.60 -4.17 -19.88
CA ILE A 13 -4.18 -3.14 -18.93
C ILE A 13 -2.77 -2.67 -19.30
N LYS A 14 -2.64 -1.42 -19.73
CA LYS A 14 -1.34 -0.76 -19.89
C LYS A 14 -0.83 -0.29 -18.53
N MET A 15 0.27 -0.88 -18.06
CA MET A 15 0.86 -0.53 -16.77
C MET A 15 1.90 0.57 -16.93
N VAL A 16 1.88 1.54 -16.02
CA VAL A 16 2.95 2.51 -15.81
C VAL A 16 3.51 2.23 -14.42
N VAL A 17 4.81 1.90 -14.34
CA VAL A 17 5.47 1.53 -13.07
C VAL A 17 6.44 2.64 -12.70
N LEU A 18 6.25 3.20 -11.52
CA LEU A 18 7.15 4.19 -10.92
C LEU A 18 7.55 3.71 -9.53
N GLN A 19 8.76 4.08 -9.10
CA GLN A 19 9.26 3.74 -7.76
C GLN A 19 8.68 4.65 -6.68
N ASP A 20 8.41 5.92 -7.01
CA ASP A 20 7.94 6.90 -6.06
C ASP A 20 6.41 6.96 -6.00
N GLN A 21 5.88 6.80 -4.79
CA GLN A 21 4.44 6.77 -4.54
C GLN A 21 3.77 8.13 -4.81
N THR A 22 4.46 9.24 -4.58
CA THR A 22 3.92 10.58 -4.88
C THR A 22 3.74 10.75 -6.38
N ALA A 23 4.72 10.32 -7.18
CA ALA A 23 4.66 10.35 -8.63
C ALA A 23 3.51 9.48 -9.19
N VAL A 24 3.27 8.30 -8.61
CA VAL A 24 2.12 7.45 -8.97
C VAL A 24 0.80 8.19 -8.76
N ILE A 25 0.61 8.83 -7.60
CA ILE A 25 -0.62 9.58 -7.30
C ILE A 25 -0.76 10.81 -8.22
N GLN A 26 0.34 11.47 -8.57
CA GLN A 26 0.31 12.59 -9.52
C GLN A 26 -0.14 12.17 -10.93
N LEU A 27 0.17 10.94 -11.37
CA LEU A 27 -0.37 10.43 -12.64
C LEU A 27 -1.90 10.35 -12.61
N LEU A 28 -2.49 9.90 -11.50
CA LEU A 28 -3.95 9.85 -11.35
C LEU A 28 -4.54 11.27 -11.26
N ALA A 29 -3.94 12.14 -10.45
CA ALA A 29 -4.38 13.53 -10.28
C ALA A 29 -4.40 14.30 -11.60
N ASN A 30 -3.41 14.05 -12.47
CA ASN A 30 -3.27 14.69 -13.77
C ASN A 30 -3.95 13.91 -14.91
N GLN A 31 -4.79 12.92 -14.57
CA GLN A 31 -5.56 12.12 -15.52
C GLN A 31 -4.70 11.39 -16.58
N ARG A 32 -3.44 11.10 -16.24
CA ARG A 32 -2.52 10.31 -17.08
C ARG A 32 -2.77 8.81 -16.97
N VAL A 33 -3.37 8.39 -15.86
CA VAL A 33 -3.89 7.03 -15.64
C VAL A 33 -5.30 7.11 -15.07
N VAL A 34 -6.08 6.03 -15.20
CA VAL A 34 -7.46 5.95 -14.69
C VAL A 34 -7.57 5.28 -13.33
N ALA A 35 -6.50 4.61 -12.87
CA ALA A 35 -6.44 3.93 -11.59
C ALA A 35 -4.97 3.76 -11.16
N THR A 36 -4.76 3.64 -9.85
CA THR A 36 -3.48 3.26 -9.22
C THR A 36 -3.68 2.04 -8.35
N TYR A 37 -2.62 1.27 -8.12
CA TYR A 37 -2.64 0.08 -7.27
C TYR A 37 -1.50 0.15 -6.26
N GLN A 38 -1.85 0.11 -4.98
CA GLN A 38 -0.96 0.26 -3.83
C GLN A 38 -1.66 -0.26 -2.56
N ASP A 39 -0.94 -0.34 -1.45
CA ASP A 39 -1.46 -0.87 -0.20
C ASP A 39 -2.58 0.00 0.39
N SER A 40 -3.45 -0.62 1.20
CA SER A 40 -4.60 0.06 1.80
C SER A 40 -4.21 1.22 2.74
N PRO A 41 -3.14 1.17 3.56
CA PRO A 41 -2.78 2.31 4.41
C PRO A 41 -2.32 3.52 3.59
N VAL A 42 -1.57 3.28 2.51
CA VAL A 42 -1.13 4.33 1.59
C VAL A 42 -2.32 4.96 0.88
N THR A 43 -3.25 4.13 0.41
CA THR A 43 -4.49 4.60 -0.23
C THR A 43 -5.32 5.47 0.72
N ASP A 44 -5.53 5.01 1.95
CA ASP A 44 -6.27 5.77 2.97
C ASP A 44 -5.57 7.10 3.31
N TYR A 45 -4.25 7.10 3.45
CA TYR A 45 -3.46 8.31 3.68
C TYR A 45 -3.70 9.35 2.58
N PHE A 46 -3.57 9.01 1.29
CA PHE A 46 -3.75 9.97 0.20
C PHE A 46 -5.21 10.44 0.06
N ASN A 47 -6.19 9.58 0.33
CA ASN A 47 -7.60 9.99 0.35
C ASN A 47 -7.86 11.01 1.46
N LYS A 48 -7.29 10.82 2.65
CA LYS A 48 -7.40 11.77 3.77
C LYS A 48 -6.72 13.11 3.46
N GLN A 49 -5.56 13.10 2.82
CA GLN A 49 -4.85 14.32 2.43
C GLN A 49 -5.53 15.08 1.29
N HIS A 50 -6.37 14.42 0.49
CA HIS A 50 -7.05 15.02 -0.66
C HIS A 50 -8.56 14.73 -0.66
N PRO A 51 -9.33 15.34 0.27
CA PRO A 51 -10.75 15.08 0.41
C PRO A 51 -11.51 15.28 -0.91
N GLY A 52 -12.28 14.28 -1.32
CA GLY A 52 -13.11 14.32 -2.53
C GLY A 52 -12.36 14.23 -3.86
N LYS A 53 -11.03 14.18 -3.87
CA LYS A 53 -10.23 14.11 -5.11
C LYS A 53 -10.13 12.69 -5.66
N PHE A 54 -10.10 11.70 -4.77
CA PHE A 54 -9.89 10.29 -5.10
C PHE A 54 -10.95 9.42 -4.41
N ALA A 55 -11.11 8.20 -4.91
CA ALA A 55 -11.98 7.19 -4.32
C ALA A 55 -11.29 5.83 -4.35
N VAL A 56 -11.60 4.96 -3.38
CA VAL A 56 -11.14 3.58 -3.39
C VAL A 56 -11.86 2.83 -4.51
N GLY A 57 -11.09 2.32 -5.47
CA GLY A 57 -11.61 1.51 -6.57
C GLY A 57 -11.66 0.03 -6.21
N GLY A 58 -12.86 -0.52 -6.08
CA GLY A 58 -13.06 -1.95 -5.84
C GLY A 58 -12.74 -2.41 -4.41
N ALA A 59 -12.64 -3.72 -4.22
CA ALA A 59 -12.32 -4.34 -2.93
C ALA A 59 -10.81 -4.45 -2.71
N VAL A 60 -10.39 -4.46 -1.44
CA VAL A 60 -9.01 -4.81 -1.07
C VAL A 60 -8.78 -6.28 -1.44
N ILE A 61 -7.74 -6.52 -2.24
CA ILE A 61 -7.30 -7.85 -2.63
C ILE A 61 -5.90 -8.10 -2.08
N ASN A 62 -5.54 -9.36 -1.86
CA ASN A 62 -4.23 -9.76 -1.32
C ASN A 62 -3.86 -9.07 -0.01
N ALA A 63 -4.82 -8.97 0.93
CA ALA A 63 -4.55 -8.41 2.24
C ALA A 63 -3.40 -9.18 2.93
N GLY A 64 -2.39 -8.43 3.36
CA GLY A 64 -1.21 -8.94 4.05
C GLY A 64 -0.98 -8.21 5.37
N LEU A 65 -0.14 -8.80 6.23
CA LEU A 65 0.35 -8.14 7.42
C LEU A 65 1.64 -7.39 7.09
N GLU A 66 1.72 -6.13 7.53
CA GLU A 66 2.97 -5.38 7.54
C GLU A 66 3.78 -5.70 8.79
N GLY A 67 5.11 -5.63 8.69
CA GLY A 67 5.99 -6.04 9.76
C GLY A 67 7.30 -5.27 9.81
N ILE A 68 7.92 -5.28 10.99
CA ILE A 68 9.27 -4.75 11.19
C ILE A 68 10.27 -5.83 10.81
N VAL A 69 10.99 -5.63 9.71
CA VAL A 69 11.94 -6.62 9.18
C VAL A 69 13.22 -6.63 10.03
N ILE A 70 13.63 -7.83 10.46
CA ILE A 70 14.86 -8.07 11.21
C ILE A 70 15.71 -9.09 10.46
N ARG A 71 17.04 -8.94 10.51
CA ARG A 71 17.98 -9.88 9.90
C ARG A 71 17.79 -11.28 10.49
N LYS A 72 17.69 -12.29 9.63
CA LYS A 72 17.60 -13.69 10.05
C LYS A 72 18.77 -14.06 10.97
N GLY A 73 18.47 -14.65 12.13
CA GLY A 73 19.46 -15.04 13.14
C GLY A 73 19.85 -13.95 14.14
N ASP A 74 19.45 -12.69 13.94
CA ASP A 74 19.74 -11.60 14.89
C ASP A 74 18.69 -11.57 16.03
N THR A 75 18.79 -12.54 16.92
CA THR A 75 17.87 -12.69 18.07
C THR A 75 17.97 -11.49 19.02
N LYS A 76 19.14 -10.84 19.12
CA LYS A 76 19.33 -9.68 19.99
C LYS A 76 18.53 -8.49 19.48
N MET A 77 18.62 -8.17 18.19
CA MET A 77 17.82 -7.12 17.58
C MET A 77 16.33 -7.45 17.63
N PHE A 78 15.96 -8.70 17.31
CA PHE A 78 14.57 -9.14 17.37
C PHE A 78 13.95 -8.90 18.76
N ASN A 79 14.61 -9.35 19.82
CA ASN A 79 14.10 -9.20 21.20
C ASN A 79 14.02 -7.73 21.62
N ALA A 80 15.00 -6.91 21.22
CA ALA A 80 15.01 -5.48 21.53
C ALA A 80 13.84 -4.75 20.85
N VAL A 81 13.66 -4.95 19.54
CA VAL A 81 12.58 -4.34 18.76
C VAL A 81 11.21 -4.82 19.26
N LYS A 82 11.07 -6.13 19.51
CA LYS A 82 9.82 -6.70 20.04
C LYS A 82 9.47 -6.09 21.39
N SER A 83 10.43 -6.00 22.32
CA SER A 83 10.19 -5.41 23.65
C SER A 83 9.79 -3.93 23.57
N ALA A 84 10.45 -3.16 22.70
CA ALA A 84 10.09 -1.75 22.48
C ALA A 84 8.67 -1.61 21.90
N PHE A 85 8.34 -2.40 20.86
CA PHE A 85 7.02 -2.38 20.25
C PHE A 85 5.92 -2.84 21.21
N ASP A 86 6.19 -3.85 22.04
CA ASP A 86 5.24 -4.31 23.05
C ASP A 86 4.96 -3.22 24.11
N LYS A 87 5.97 -2.42 24.49
CA LYS A 87 5.77 -1.26 25.37
C LYS A 87 4.91 -0.17 24.73
N LEU A 88 5.16 0.17 23.46
CA LEU A 88 4.36 1.16 22.71
C LEU A 88 2.88 0.75 22.57
N LYS A 89 2.60 -0.57 22.49
CA LYS A 89 1.22 -1.06 22.53
C LYS A 89 0.63 -0.96 23.93
N ALA A 90 1.39 -1.36 24.95
CA ALA A 90 0.92 -1.39 26.33
C ALA A 90 0.61 0.01 26.89
N ASP A 91 1.37 1.02 26.50
CA ASP A 91 1.14 2.42 26.88
C ASP A 91 0.14 3.15 25.97
N GLY A 92 -0.35 2.50 24.92
CA GLY A 92 -1.34 3.04 24.00
C GLY A 92 -0.80 4.06 22.99
N THR A 93 0.52 4.21 22.88
CA THR A 93 1.15 5.03 21.84
C THR A 93 0.89 4.46 20.45
N TYR A 94 0.93 3.13 20.31
CA TYR A 94 0.58 2.43 19.08
C TYR A 94 -0.80 1.79 19.21
N LYS A 95 -1.77 2.26 18.42
CA LYS A 95 -3.18 1.87 18.48
C LYS A 95 -3.61 1.11 17.23
#